data_AF-A0A8J3XE48-F1
#
_entry.id   AF-A0A8J3XE48-F1
#
_cell.length_a   1.000
_cell.length_b   1.000
_cell.length_c   1.000
_cell.angle_alpha   90.00
_cell.angle_beta   90.00
_cell.angle_gamma   90.00
#
_symmetry.space_group_name_H-M   'P 1'
#
loop_
_entity.id
_entity.type
_entity.pdbx_description
1 polymer ?
#
loop_
_entity_poly.entity_id
_entity_poly.type
_entity_poly.pdbx_seq_one_letter_code
_entity_poly.pdbx_strand_id
1 'polypeptide(L)'
;MRAVLDAARRGCDLVVVDLPRAVGEGAAEALSRATATLVVVQADVRGTLAAAQTLALLRRHTGDLRMVVREGSIEPDVIAATLGLPCAGLVPESRGLVETLDRGDPPPLGRSPLGRFCSDLLSGLTS
;
A
#
# COMPACT_ATOMS: atom_id res chain seq x y z
N MET A 1 -15.55 -12.45 5.46
CA MET A 1 -14.32 -11.69 5.80
C MET A 1 -13.96 -11.81 7.29
N ARG A 2 -14.85 -11.37 8.20
CA ARG A 2 -14.66 -11.43 9.67
C ARG A 2 -13.93 -12.68 10.20
N ALA A 3 -14.52 -13.86 10.01
CA ALA A 3 -13.95 -15.11 10.54
C ALA A 3 -12.56 -15.45 9.98
N VAL A 4 -12.27 -15.09 8.73
CA VAL A 4 -10.95 -15.28 8.09
C VAL A 4 -9.92 -14.38 8.75
N LEU A 5 -10.24 -13.10 8.97
CA LEU A 5 -9.35 -12.16 9.65
C LEU A 5 -9.15 -12.55 11.12
N ASP A 6 -10.18 -13.04 11.80
CA ASP A 6 -10.07 -13.53 13.18
C ASP A 6 -9.14 -14.75 13.27
N ALA A 7 -9.21 -15.67 12.30
CA ALA A 7 -8.31 -16.82 12.24
C ALA A 7 -6.87 -16.39 11.95
N ALA A 8 -6.66 -15.53 10.95
CA ALA A 8 -5.33 -15.04 10.58
C ALA A 8 -4.65 -14.31 11.75
N ARG A 9 -5.39 -13.46 12.47
CA ARG A 9 -4.88 -12.73 13.65
C ARG A 9 -4.42 -13.61 14.80
N ARG A 10 -4.95 -14.84 14.92
CA ARG A 10 -4.52 -15.79 15.95
C ARG A 10 -3.26 -16.55 15.58
N GLY A 11 -2.93 -16.64 14.29
CA GLY A 11 -1.85 -17.48 13.77
C GLY A 11 -0.71 -16.73 13.09
N CYS A 12 -0.81 -15.40 12.95
CA CYS A 12 0.19 -14.59 12.24
C CYS A 12 0.47 -13.30 13.00
N ASP A 13 1.76 -12.92 13.05
CA ASP A 13 2.19 -11.63 13.62
C ASP A 13 1.82 -10.44 12.72
N LEU A 14 1.73 -10.67 11.40
CA LEU A 14 1.33 -9.68 10.40
C LEU A 14 0.33 -10.29 9.43
N VAL A 15 -0.76 -9.58 9.18
CA VAL A 15 -1.77 -9.93 8.17
C VAL A 15 -1.85 -8.80 7.15
N VAL A 16 -1.44 -9.09 5.92
CA VAL A 16 -1.60 -8.16 4.78
C VAL A 16 -2.86 -8.54 4.02
N VAL A 17 -3.75 -7.57 3.82
CA VAL A 17 -4.97 -7.76 3.05
C VAL A 17 -4.87 -6.90 1.81
N ASP A 18 -4.77 -7.53 0.64
CA ASP A 18 -4.89 -6.83 -0.63
C ASP A 18 -6.36 -6.53 -0.90
N LEU A 19 -6.66 -5.26 -1.20
CA LEU A 19 -8.02 -4.74 -1.29
C LEU A 19 -8.32 -4.22 -2.69
N PRO A 20 -9.50 -4.52 -3.24
CA PRO A 20 -9.94 -3.86 -4.46
C PRO A 20 -10.14 -2.36 -4.21
N ARG A 21 -10.05 -1.56 -5.28
CA ARG A 21 -10.33 -0.12 -5.20
C ARG A 21 -11.78 0.19 -4.78
N ALA A 22 -12.72 -0.67 -5.14
CA ALA A 22 -14.12 -0.54 -4.75
C ALA A 22 -14.34 -1.10 -3.34
N VAL A 23 -14.92 -0.29 -2.45
CA VAL A 23 -15.16 -0.70 -1.06
C VAL A 23 -16.51 -1.40 -0.93
N GLY A 24 -16.51 -2.72 -1.11
CA GLY A 24 -17.62 -3.59 -0.73
C GLY A 24 -17.57 -4.00 0.75
N GLU A 25 -18.54 -4.78 1.21
CA GLU A 25 -18.64 -5.21 2.63
C GLU A 25 -17.37 -5.89 3.15
N GLY A 26 -16.77 -6.78 2.35
CA GLY A 26 -15.54 -7.46 2.72
C GLY A 26 -14.36 -6.51 2.89
N ALA A 27 -14.22 -5.53 1.99
CA ALA A 27 -13.16 -4.52 2.07
C ALA A 27 -13.38 -3.58 3.27
N ALA A 28 -14.63 -3.18 3.54
CA ALA A 28 -14.96 -2.37 4.70
C ALA A 28 -14.65 -3.09 6.03
N GLU A 29 -14.93 -4.39 6.15
CA GLU A 29 -14.58 -5.19 7.34
C GLU A 29 -13.06 -5.34 7.52
N ALA A 30 -12.29 -5.41 6.43
CA ALA A 30 -10.83 -5.43 6.52
C ALA A 30 -10.25 -4.06 6.93
N LEU A 31 -10.72 -2.98 6.30
CA LEU A 31 -10.29 -1.61 6.58
C LEU A 31 -10.57 -1.20 8.03
N SER A 32 -11.74 -1.57 8.57
CA SER A 32 -12.14 -1.22 9.94
C SER A 32 -11.27 -1.89 11.02
N ARG A 33 -10.58 -2.97 10.64
CA ARG A 33 -9.67 -3.71 11.50
C ARG A 33 -8.21 -3.38 11.25
N ALA A 34 -7.88 -2.76 10.12
CA ALA A 34 -6.51 -2.47 9.74
C ALA A 34 -5.87 -1.51 10.75
N THR A 35 -4.69 -1.86 11.25
CA THR A 35 -3.86 -0.98 12.08
C THR A 35 -3.15 0.08 11.25
N ALA A 36 -2.92 -0.21 9.97
CA ALA A 36 -2.46 0.74 8.97
C ALA A 36 -3.06 0.37 7.61
N THR A 37 -3.50 1.37 6.85
CA THR A 37 -3.95 1.22 5.46
C THR A 37 -3.00 1.96 4.54
N LEU A 38 -2.48 1.25 3.54
CA LEU A 38 -1.56 1.81 2.55
C LEU A 38 -2.28 1.98 1.20
N VAL A 39 -2.11 3.15 0.59
CA VAL A 39 -2.55 3.41 -0.80
C VAL A 39 -1.32 3.61 -1.67
N VAL A 40 -1.20 2.80 -2.71
CA VAL A 40 -0.12 2.93 -3.70
C VAL A 40 -0.50 4.00 -4.73
N VAL A 41 0.32 5.03 -4.85
CA VAL A 41 0.08 6.19 -5.71
C VAL A 41 1.18 6.28 -6.75
N GLN A 42 0.79 6.34 -8.03
CA GLN A 42 1.73 6.71 -9.09
C GLN A 42 2.01 8.20 -9.00
N ALA A 43 3.28 8.61 -9.03
CA ALA A 43 3.70 10.01 -8.95
C ALA A 43 3.48 10.77 -10.28
N ASP A 44 2.25 10.80 -10.74
CA ASP A 44 1.78 11.59 -11.88
C ASP A 44 0.39 12.18 -11.57
N VAL A 45 -0.09 13.08 -12.43
CA VAL A 45 -1.37 13.78 -12.22
C VAL A 45 -2.54 12.79 -12.12
N ARG A 46 -2.57 11.76 -12.97
CA ARG A 46 -3.67 10.81 -13.04
C ARG A 46 -3.68 9.90 -11.81
N GLY A 47 -2.51 9.45 -11.37
CA GLY A 47 -2.30 8.68 -10.16
C GLY A 47 -2.76 9.46 -8.93
N THR A 48 -2.41 10.75 -8.86
CA THR A 48 -2.86 11.64 -7.78
C THR A 48 -4.38 11.79 -7.75
N LEU A 49 -5.01 12.04 -8.90
CA LEU A 49 -6.47 12.17 -8.99
C LEU A 49 -7.20 10.86 -8.62
N ALA A 50 -6.68 9.71 -9.07
CA ALA A 50 -7.23 8.40 -8.72
C ALA A 50 -7.06 8.09 -7.23
N ALA A 51 -5.93 8.47 -6.65
CA ALA A 51 -5.70 8.36 -5.21
C ALA A 51 -6.70 9.22 -4.44
N ALA A 52 -6.85 10.51 -4.77
CA ALA A 52 -7.81 11.40 -4.10
C ALA A 52 -9.25 10.83 -4.06
N GLN A 53 -9.72 10.25 -5.18
CA GLN A 53 -11.02 9.57 -5.24
C GLN A 53 -11.08 8.35 -4.34
N THR A 54 -10.01 7.55 -4.32
CA THR A 54 -9.91 6.37 -3.44
C THR A 54 -9.91 6.79 -1.97
N LEU A 55 -9.21 7.87 -1.60
CA LEU A 55 -9.15 8.38 -0.24
C LEU A 55 -10.50 8.87 0.28
N ALA A 56 -11.30 9.51 -0.59
CA ALA A 56 -12.67 9.90 -0.24
C ALA A 56 -13.54 8.70 0.17
N LEU A 57 -13.25 7.51 -0.35
CA LEU A 57 -13.93 6.27 0.02
C LEU A 57 -13.33 5.62 1.27
N LEU A 58 -12.00 5.59 1.40
CA LEU A 58 -11.31 4.86 2.47
C LEU A 58 -11.37 5.55 3.83
N ARG A 59 -11.35 6.90 3.88
CA ARG A 59 -11.27 7.67 5.14
C ARG A 59 -12.38 7.36 6.14
N ARG A 60 -13.55 6.89 5.69
CA ARG A 60 -14.67 6.51 6.57
C ARG A 60 -14.55 5.09 7.16
N HIS A 61 -13.56 4.32 6.73
CA HIS A 61 -13.43 2.90 7.06
C HIS A 61 -12.11 2.55 7.77
N THR A 62 -11.16 3.47 7.90
CA THR A 62 -9.87 3.19 8.55
C THR A 62 -9.36 4.40 9.33
N GLY A 63 -8.58 4.15 10.39
CA GLY A 63 -8.06 5.20 11.28
C GLY A 63 -6.65 5.69 10.95
N ASP A 64 -5.81 4.84 10.35
CA ASP A 64 -4.45 5.18 9.93
C ASP A 64 -4.31 4.91 8.43
N LEU A 65 -4.13 5.98 7.66
CA LEU A 65 -4.05 5.96 6.21
C LEU A 65 -2.76 6.64 5.78
N ARG A 66 -1.94 5.92 5.02
CA ARG A 66 -0.64 6.39 4.54
C ARG A 66 -0.52 6.09 3.06
N MET A 67 0.35 6.81 2.36
CA MET A 67 0.62 6.52 0.95
C MET A 67 1.98 5.86 0.77
N VAL A 68 2.07 4.99 -0.22
CA VAL A 68 3.32 4.51 -0.79
C VAL A 68 3.40 5.05 -2.21
N VAL A 69 4.47 5.74 -2.55
CA VAL A 69 4.61 6.39 -3.86
C VAL A 69 5.40 5.47 -4.78
N ARG A 70 4.95 5.29 -6.02
CA ARG A 70 5.79 4.76 -7.10
C ARG A 70 6.32 5.93 -7.91
N GLU A 71 7.61 5.89 -8.22
CA GLU A 71 8.31 6.94 -8.97
C GLU A 71 7.58 7.32 -10.27
N GLY A 72 7.70 8.58 -10.64
CA GLY A 72 6.98 9.21 -11.74
C GLY A 72 7.45 10.64 -12.00
N SER A 73 6.64 11.43 -12.70
CA SER A 73 6.99 12.78 -13.14
C SER A 73 6.81 13.88 -12.08
N ILE A 74 6.24 13.57 -10.92
CA ILE A 74 5.95 14.53 -9.84
C ILE A 74 6.73 14.12 -8.59
N GLU A 75 7.24 15.11 -7.85
CA GLU A 75 7.94 14.85 -6.59
C GLU A 75 7.00 14.28 -5.51
N PRO A 76 7.42 13.25 -4.76
CA PRO A 76 6.59 12.62 -3.72
C PRO A 76 6.03 13.59 -2.68
N ASP A 77 6.79 14.62 -2.30
CA ASP A 77 6.37 15.61 -1.30
C ASP A 77 5.19 16.47 -1.80
N VAL A 78 5.16 16.76 -3.10
CA VAL A 78 4.03 17.46 -3.75
C VAL A 78 2.79 16.58 -3.72
N ILE A 79 2.93 15.28 -3.98
CA ILE A 79 1.83 14.31 -3.88
C ILE A 79 1.32 14.24 -2.44
N ALA A 80 2.23 14.20 -1.46
CA ALA A 80 1.90 14.13 -0.06
C ALA A 80 1.11 15.33 0.43
N ALA A 81 1.57 16.53 0.09
CA ALA A 81 0.86 17.77 0.37
C ALA A 81 -0.52 17.80 -0.31
N THR A 82 -0.62 17.36 -1.56
CA THR A 82 -1.87 17.36 -2.33
C THR A 82 -2.91 16.40 -1.75
N LEU A 83 -2.50 15.20 -1.34
CA LEU A 83 -3.40 14.19 -0.81
C LEU A 83 -3.70 14.37 0.69
N GLY A 84 -2.88 15.16 1.39
CA GLY A 84 -2.97 15.33 2.83
C GLY A 84 -2.75 14.02 3.57
N LEU A 85 -1.75 13.24 3.14
CA LEU A 85 -1.41 11.95 3.73
C LEU A 85 0.10 11.89 4.04
N PRO A 86 0.50 11.16 5.10
CA PRO A 86 1.89 10.84 5.31
C PRO A 86 2.39 9.87 4.23
N CYS A 87 3.63 10.07 3.78
CA CYS A 87 4.34 9.14 2.90
C CYS A 87 5.03 8.07 3.75
N ALA A 88 4.60 6.81 3.60
CA ALA A 88 5.23 5.65 4.24
C ALA A 88 6.47 5.16 3.49
N GLY A 89 6.65 5.59 2.23
CA GLY A 89 7.88 5.37 1.48
C GLY A 89 7.73 5.48 -0.03
N LEU A 90 8.86 5.52 -0.72
CA LEU A 90 8.99 5.56 -2.17
C LEU A 90 9.48 4.21 -2.69
N VAL A 91 8.68 3.56 -3.55
CA VAL A 91 9.06 2.31 -4.20
C VAL A 91 10.14 2.61 -5.24
N PRO A 92 11.33 2.02 -5.12
CA PRO A 92 12.41 2.25 -6.07
C PRO A 92 12.09 1.62 -7.44
N GLU A 93 12.53 2.27 -8.52
CA GLU A 93 12.48 1.67 -9.85
C GLU A 93 13.22 0.32 -9.86
N SER A 94 12.55 -0.70 -10.38
CA SER A 94 13.07 -2.07 -10.43
C SER A 94 13.01 -2.57 -11.86
N ARG A 95 14.16 -2.54 -12.55
CA ARG A 95 14.27 -3.02 -13.93
C ARG A 95 13.86 -4.49 -14.03
N GLY A 96 13.03 -4.81 -15.03
CA GLY A 96 12.59 -6.19 -15.27
C GLY A 96 11.54 -6.71 -14.28
N LEU A 97 11.07 -5.89 -13.33
CA LEU A 97 10.15 -6.35 -12.29
C LEU A 97 8.81 -6.78 -12.89
N VAL A 98 8.26 -6.01 -13.83
CA VAL A 98 6.99 -6.34 -14.48
C VAL A 98 7.11 -7.66 -15.22
N GLU A 99 8.15 -7.82 -16.04
CA GLU A 99 8.40 -9.04 -16.82
C GLU A 99 8.66 -10.27 -15.92
N THR A 100 9.29 -10.06 -14.76
CA THR A 100 9.51 -11.11 -13.75
C THR A 100 8.17 -11.56 -13.16
N LEU A 101 7.32 -10.61 -12.75
CA LEU A 101 6.01 -10.90 -12.19
C LEU A 101 5.06 -11.54 -13.22
N ASP A 102 5.09 -11.09 -14.48
CA ASP A 102 4.26 -11.65 -15.57
C ASP A 102 4.61 -13.12 -15.87
N ARG A 103 5.86 -13.55 -15.62
CA ARG A 103 6.26 -14.96 -15.70
C ARG A 103 5.88 -15.79 -14.46
N GLY A 104 5.41 -15.16 -13.39
CA GLY A 104 5.15 -15.81 -12.11
C GLY A 104 6.43 -16.07 -11.29
N ASP A 105 7.55 -15.46 -11.67
CA ASP A 105 8.80 -15.55 -10.92
C ASP A 105 8.73 -14.65 -9.67
N PRO A 106 9.35 -15.04 -8.54
CA PRO A 106 9.38 -14.19 -7.36
C PRO A 106 10.18 -12.91 -7.64
N PRO A 107 9.73 -11.74 -7.12
CA PRO A 107 10.48 -10.51 -7.27
C PRO A 107 11.85 -10.62 -6.58
N PRO A 108 12.89 -9.91 -7.08
CA PRO A 108 14.22 -9.98 -6.51
C PRO A 108 14.26 -9.20 -5.19
N LEU A 109 13.84 -9.83 -4.08
CA LEU A 109 13.73 -9.20 -2.74
C LEU A 109 14.96 -9.38 -1.85
N GLY A 110 16.07 -9.92 -2.37
CA GLY A 110 17.31 -10.09 -1.61
C GLY A 110 17.99 -8.76 -1.24
N ARG A 111 19.29 -8.62 -1.52
CA ARG A 111 20.02 -7.35 -1.29
C ARG A 111 19.72 -6.30 -2.39
N SER A 112 18.46 -6.15 -2.79
CA SER A 112 18.01 -5.22 -3.81
C SER A 112 17.42 -3.95 -3.18
N PRO A 113 17.29 -2.84 -3.94
CA PRO A 113 16.58 -1.65 -3.49
C PRO A 113 15.15 -1.96 -3.05
N LEU A 114 14.42 -2.81 -3.79
CA LEU A 114 13.05 -3.21 -3.46
C LEU A 114 13.00 -4.04 -2.16
N GLY A 115 13.94 -4.97 -1.97
CA GLY A 115 14.03 -5.77 -0.74
C GLY A 115 14.31 -4.92 0.50
N ARG A 116 15.22 -3.94 0.38
CA ARG A 116 15.48 -2.96 1.44
C ARG A 116 14.24 -2.11 1.73
N PHE A 117 13.62 -1.55 0.69
CA PHE A 117 12.38 -0.78 0.82
C PHE A 117 11.28 -1.57 1.56
N CYS A 118 11.04 -2.83 1.17
CA CYS A 118 10.06 -3.69 1.83
C CYS A 118 10.42 -3.94 3.30
N SER A 119 11.70 -4.14 3.61
CA SER A 119 12.16 -4.38 4.99
C SER A 119 11.98 -3.15 5.87
N ASP A 120 12.32 -1.97 5.36
CA ASP A 120 12.16 -0.69 6.05
C ASP A 120 10.69 -0.35 6.26
N LEU A 121 9.85 -0.54 5.22
CA LEU A 121 8.41 -0.33 5.29
C LEU A 121 7.76 -1.24 6.34
N LEU A 122 8.07 -2.54 6.33
CA LEU A 122 7.52 -3.50 7.30
C LEU A 122 7.92 -3.13 8.73
N SER A 123 9.18 -2.74 8.94
CA SER A 123 9.69 -2.33 10.26
C SER A 123 8.93 -1.12 10.82
N GLY A 124 8.49 -0.19 9.97
CA GLY A 124 7.68 0.98 10.34
C GLY A 124 6.17 0.70 10.52
N LEU A 125 5.70 -0.52 10.24
CA LEU A 125 4.31 -0.95 10.42
C LEU A 125 4.12 -1.85 11.64
N THR A 126 5.20 -2.48 12.11
CA THR A 126 5.20 -3.40 13.27
C THR A 126 5.61 -2.74 14.58
N SER A 127 5.87 -1.42 14.60
CA SER A 127 6.27 -0.65 15.78
C SER A 127 5.10 -0.20 16.64
#